data_AF-A0A2N9EEZ6-F1
#
_entry.id   AF-A0A2N9EEZ6-F1
#
_cell.length_a   1.000
_cell.length_b   1.000
_cell.length_c   1.000
_cell.angle_alpha   90.00
_cell.angle_beta   90.00
_cell.angle_gamma   90.00
#
_symmetry.space_group_name_H-M   'P 1'
#
loop_
_entity.id
_entity.type
_entity.pdbx_description
1 polymer ?
#
loop_
_entity_poly.entity_id
_entity_poly.type
_entity_poly.pdbx_seq_one_letter_code
_entity_poly.pdbx_strand_id
1 'polypeptide(L)'
;MGDLSYKTPPSGFSFSSVGVKQYQTYGLALCRADVTDIDCGACVIEASSKIRKYCPNNKGAITWYENSQVKYSPSNFFGQIDKQNVIYAWSNQNVSDPTSFNPKVRKLLKELANQASENPKMYMTGTLKLDESRNLYGLVQCTRDLSGIDCNKCLHDAIKRQSDCCDGKQGGRVMTGSCNFRYDISTFFHA
;
A
#
# COMPACT_ATOMS: atom_id res chain seq x y z
N MET A 1 -12.33 13.96 -7.60
CA MET A 1 -11.01 13.76 -6.95
C MET A 1 -10.48 15.00 -6.26
N GLY A 2 -10.88 16.23 -6.63
CA GLY A 2 -10.42 17.45 -5.94
C GLY A 2 -10.66 17.46 -4.42
N ASP A 3 -11.77 16.90 -3.96
CA ASP A 3 -12.07 16.73 -2.52
C ASP A 3 -11.01 15.89 -1.79
N LEU A 4 -10.56 14.78 -2.39
CA LEU A 4 -9.53 13.91 -1.82
C LEU A 4 -8.17 14.62 -1.76
N SER A 5 -7.83 15.43 -2.77
CA SER A 5 -6.58 16.18 -2.80
C SER A 5 -6.47 17.21 -1.66
N TYR A 6 -7.60 17.72 -1.16
CA TYR A 6 -7.63 18.66 -0.03
C TYR A 6 -7.70 17.94 1.33
N LYS A 7 -8.47 16.86 1.44
CA LYS A 7 -8.72 16.18 2.73
C LYS A 7 -7.64 15.18 3.14
N THR A 8 -6.91 14.62 2.18
CA THR A 8 -5.90 13.59 2.46
C THR A 8 -4.66 14.13 3.19
N PRO A 9 -4.05 15.27 2.79
CA PRO A 9 -2.80 15.74 3.38
C PRO A 9 -2.77 15.82 4.91
N PRO A 10 -3.74 16.44 5.59
CA PRO A 10 -3.66 16.66 7.04
C PRO A 10 -3.74 15.38 7.89
N SER A 11 -4.25 14.29 7.29
CA SER A 11 -4.47 13.04 8.01
C SER A 11 -3.69 11.86 7.44
N GLY A 12 -3.27 11.94 6.18
CA GLY A 12 -2.72 10.85 5.37
C GLY A 12 -3.76 9.91 4.73
N PHE A 13 -5.07 10.14 4.91
CA PHE A 13 -6.12 9.33 4.28
C PHE A 13 -7.44 10.08 4.20
N SER A 14 -8.14 9.96 3.09
CA SER A 14 -9.54 10.35 3.05
C SER A 14 -10.31 9.45 2.11
N PHE A 15 -11.61 9.34 2.34
CA PHE A 15 -12.54 8.79 1.38
C PHE A 15 -13.76 9.69 1.27
N SER A 16 -14.36 9.71 0.10
CA SER A 16 -15.59 10.45 -0.14
C SER A 16 -16.38 9.85 -1.29
N SER A 17 -17.64 10.27 -1.37
CA SER A 17 -18.51 9.88 -2.46
C SER A 17 -19.19 11.12 -3.03
N VAL A 18 -19.32 11.17 -4.35
CA VAL A 18 -19.85 12.31 -5.10
C VAL A 18 -20.82 11.82 -6.16
N GLY A 19 -21.84 12.63 -6.46
CA GLY A 19 -22.87 12.31 -7.43
C GLY A 19 -24.11 11.71 -6.77
N VAL A 20 -25.08 11.32 -7.60
CA VAL A 20 -26.35 10.71 -7.17
C VAL A 20 -26.76 9.61 -8.15
N LYS A 21 -27.40 8.55 -7.64
CA LYS A 21 -27.92 7.43 -8.45
C LYS A 21 -26.84 6.88 -9.40
N GLN A 22 -27.08 6.90 -10.71
CA GLN A 22 -26.18 6.37 -11.74
C GLN A 22 -24.86 7.14 -11.92
N TYR A 23 -24.75 8.33 -11.32
CA TYR A 23 -23.53 9.15 -11.33
C TYR A 23 -22.75 9.07 -10.00
N GLN A 24 -23.22 8.24 -9.06
CA GLN A 24 -22.53 8.03 -7.79
C GLN A 24 -21.14 7.45 -8.04
N THR A 25 -20.13 8.06 -7.45
CA THR A 25 -18.74 7.61 -7.48
C THR A 25 -18.18 7.60 -6.07
N TYR A 26 -17.48 6.54 -5.72
CA TYR A 26 -16.78 6.37 -4.46
C TYR A 26 -15.30 6.48 -4.70
N GLY A 27 -14.57 7.18 -3.84
CA GLY A 27 -13.13 7.31 -3.97
C GLY A 27 -12.43 7.41 -2.63
N LEU A 28 -11.18 6.96 -2.60
CA LEU A 28 -10.27 7.15 -1.49
C LEU A 28 -8.88 7.56 -1.98
N ALA A 29 -8.14 8.19 -1.10
CA ALA A 29 -6.72 8.43 -1.25
C ALA A 29 -6.03 8.10 0.07
N LEU A 30 -4.86 7.48 -0.02
CA LEU A 30 -4.01 7.08 1.09
C LEU A 30 -2.60 7.56 0.79
N CYS A 31 -1.97 8.23 1.74
CA CYS A 31 -0.54 8.51 1.72
C CYS A 31 0.20 7.50 2.61
N ARG A 32 1.46 7.25 2.29
CA ARG A 32 2.33 6.50 3.17
C ARG A 32 2.46 7.23 4.50
N ALA A 33 2.38 6.50 5.61
CA ALA A 33 2.11 7.14 6.90
C ALA A 33 3.30 7.95 7.48
N ASP A 34 4.48 7.81 6.88
CA ASP A 34 5.75 8.49 7.19
C ASP A 34 6.03 9.71 6.31
N VAL A 35 5.16 10.04 5.34
CA VAL A 35 5.36 11.21 4.47
C VAL A 35 4.75 12.48 5.06
N THR A 36 5.34 13.63 4.74
CA THR A 36 4.83 14.93 5.18
C THR A 36 3.50 15.28 4.49
N ASP A 37 2.71 16.17 5.09
CA ASP A 37 1.47 16.66 4.48
C ASP A 37 1.71 17.29 3.10
N ILE A 38 2.84 17.99 2.93
CA ILE A 38 3.23 18.61 1.66
C ILE A 38 3.45 17.54 0.59
N ASP A 39 4.26 16.53 0.90
CA ASP A 39 4.57 15.44 -0.04
C ASP A 39 3.33 14.59 -0.33
N CYS A 40 2.49 14.37 0.68
CA CYS A 40 1.21 13.70 0.54
C CYS A 40 0.30 14.45 -0.43
N GLY A 41 0.14 15.77 -0.26
CA GLY A 41 -0.66 16.61 -1.16
C GLY A 41 -0.16 16.60 -2.59
N ALA A 42 1.15 16.79 -2.79
CA ALA A 42 1.77 16.73 -4.11
C ALA A 42 1.53 15.37 -4.78
N CYS A 43 1.72 14.27 -4.03
CA CYS A 43 1.55 12.91 -4.56
C CYS A 43 0.10 12.61 -4.93
N VAL A 44 -0.88 13.00 -4.10
CA VAL A 44 -2.31 12.77 -4.38
C VAL A 44 -2.78 13.60 -5.59
N ILE A 45 -2.29 14.85 -5.74
CA ILE A 45 -2.58 15.69 -6.91
C ILE A 45 -2.03 15.05 -8.18
N GLU A 46 -0.77 14.61 -8.16
CA GLU A 46 -0.14 13.96 -9.31
C GLU A 46 -0.85 12.66 -9.67
N ALA A 47 -1.06 11.77 -8.70
CA ALA A 47 -1.76 10.51 -8.88
C ALA A 47 -3.16 10.72 -9.47
N SER A 48 -3.88 11.73 -8.98
CA SER A 48 -5.21 12.11 -9.49
C SER A 48 -5.19 12.68 -10.90
N SER A 49 -4.14 13.40 -11.28
CA SER A 49 -3.98 13.92 -12.65
C SER A 49 -3.68 12.78 -13.62
N LYS A 50 -2.74 11.91 -13.25
CA LYS A 50 -2.24 10.82 -14.10
C LYS A 50 -3.26 9.73 -14.31
N ILE A 51 -4.03 9.36 -13.28
CA ILE A 51 -5.10 8.36 -13.42
C ILE A 51 -6.18 8.81 -14.40
N ARG A 52 -6.52 10.11 -14.45
CA ARG A 52 -7.47 10.64 -15.47
C ARG A 52 -6.86 10.66 -16.86
N LYS A 53 -5.56 10.96 -16.98
CA LYS A 53 -4.84 10.94 -18.26
C LYS A 53 -4.76 9.54 -18.85
N TYR A 54 -4.44 8.53 -18.05
CA TYR A 54 -4.26 7.15 -18.51
C TYR A 54 -5.59 6.37 -18.58
N CYS A 55 -6.62 6.79 -17.86
CA CYS A 55 -7.93 6.14 -17.84
C CYS A 55 -9.07 7.15 -18.09
N PRO A 56 -9.12 7.82 -19.25
CA PRO A 56 -10.02 8.96 -19.48
C PRO A 56 -11.52 8.60 -19.46
N ASN A 57 -11.86 7.37 -19.87
CA ASN A 57 -13.25 6.91 -20.01
C ASN A 57 -13.63 5.81 -19.00
N ASN A 58 -12.73 5.45 -18.10
CA ASN A 58 -13.01 4.39 -17.13
C ASN A 58 -13.82 4.95 -15.96
N LYS A 59 -14.87 4.22 -15.57
CA LYS A 59 -15.71 4.59 -14.42
C LYS A 59 -15.04 4.30 -13.07
N GLY A 60 -14.03 3.44 -13.06
CA GLY A 60 -13.21 3.15 -11.90
C GLY A 60 -11.76 2.91 -12.30
N ALA A 61 -10.84 3.31 -11.45
CA ALA A 61 -9.42 3.08 -11.62
C ALA A 61 -8.70 3.18 -10.28
N ILE A 62 -7.47 2.70 -10.25
CA ILE A 62 -6.56 2.80 -9.12
C ILE A 62 -5.14 3.12 -9.60
N THR A 63 -4.43 3.94 -8.83
CA THR A 63 -3.01 4.20 -9.00
C THR A 63 -2.25 3.92 -7.71
N TRP A 64 -1.04 3.38 -7.86
CA TRP A 64 -0.09 3.17 -6.79
C TRP A 64 1.18 3.93 -7.11
N TYR A 65 1.41 5.01 -6.38
CA TYR A 65 2.64 5.79 -6.36
C TYR A 65 3.48 5.40 -5.15
N GLU A 66 4.75 5.78 -5.16
CA GLU A 66 5.69 5.52 -4.06
C GLU A 66 5.15 5.95 -2.68
N ASN A 67 4.51 7.12 -2.66
CA ASN A 67 4.06 7.80 -1.44
C ASN A 67 2.54 7.89 -1.32
N SER A 68 1.77 7.48 -2.34
CA SER A 68 0.31 7.51 -2.26
C SER A 68 -0.39 6.47 -3.13
N GLN A 69 -1.65 6.21 -2.80
CA GLN A 69 -2.59 5.42 -3.57
C GLN A 69 -3.85 6.24 -3.76
N VAL A 70 -4.42 6.23 -4.96
CA VAL A 70 -5.72 6.83 -5.23
C VAL A 70 -6.59 5.85 -5.99
N LYS A 71 -7.83 5.66 -5.52
CA LYS A 71 -8.79 4.71 -6.09
C LYS A 71 -10.16 5.34 -6.20
N TYR A 72 -10.86 5.09 -7.32
CA TYR A 72 -12.27 5.42 -7.46
C TYR A 72 -13.04 4.34 -8.22
N SER A 73 -14.35 4.27 -8.02
CA SER A 73 -15.25 3.28 -8.62
C SER A 73 -16.71 3.76 -8.59
N PRO A 74 -17.57 3.33 -9.53
CA PRO A 74 -19.01 3.60 -9.43
C PRO A 74 -19.69 2.73 -8.36
N SER A 75 -19.06 1.64 -7.92
CA SER A 75 -19.57 0.74 -6.88
C SER A 75 -18.96 1.07 -5.53
N ASN A 76 -19.75 1.01 -4.45
CA ASN A 76 -19.24 1.20 -3.10
C ASN A 76 -18.30 0.06 -2.70
N PHE A 77 -17.04 0.39 -2.43
CA PHE A 77 -16.01 -0.56 -2.01
C PHE A 77 -15.47 -0.28 -0.61
N PHE A 78 -16.01 0.71 0.11
CA PHE A 78 -15.51 1.06 1.44
C PHE A 78 -15.72 -0.08 2.43
N GLY A 79 -14.70 -0.35 3.24
CA GLY A 79 -14.71 -1.42 4.24
C GLY A 79 -14.61 -2.82 3.65
N GLN A 80 -14.33 -2.96 2.36
CA GLN A 80 -14.22 -4.25 1.68
C GLN A 80 -12.79 -4.48 1.17
N ILE A 81 -12.27 -5.68 1.42
CA ILE A 81 -10.96 -6.09 0.89
C ILE A 81 -11.05 -6.20 -0.64
N ASP A 82 -10.23 -5.42 -1.32
CA ASP A 82 -10.05 -5.52 -2.76
C ASP A 82 -9.22 -6.74 -3.14
N LYS A 83 -9.88 -7.76 -3.68
CA LYS A 83 -9.25 -9.01 -4.10
C LYS A 83 -8.76 -9.00 -5.54
N GLN A 84 -9.20 -8.02 -6.34
CA GLN A 84 -9.06 -8.02 -7.81
C GLN A 84 -7.83 -7.23 -8.24
N ASN A 85 -7.61 -6.07 -7.62
CA ASN A 85 -6.53 -5.17 -7.99
C ASN A 85 -5.24 -5.57 -7.25
N VAL A 86 -4.24 -6.01 -8.00
CA VAL A 86 -2.89 -6.30 -7.48
C VAL A 86 -1.83 -5.93 -8.51
N ILE A 87 -0.79 -5.23 -8.04
CA ILE A 87 0.45 -4.99 -8.80
C ILE A 87 1.63 -5.47 -7.97
N TYR A 88 2.61 -6.02 -8.68
CA TYR A 88 3.86 -6.52 -8.14
C TYR A 88 5.01 -5.64 -8.61
N ALA A 89 5.99 -5.40 -7.75
CA ALA A 89 7.25 -4.77 -8.12
C ALA A 89 8.39 -5.39 -7.31
N TRP A 90 9.57 -5.55 -7.91
CA TRP A 90 10.69 -6.20 -7.25
C TRP A 90 12.04 -5.67 -7.74
N SER A 91 13.08 -5.92 -6.95
CA SER A 91 14.46 -5.60 -7.32
C SER A 91 14.95 -6.50 -8.44
N ASN A 92 15.74 -5.94 -9.37
CA ASN A 92 16.46 -6.74 -10.36
C ASN A 92 17.59 -7.58 -9.74
N GLN A 93 17.99 -7.25 -8.51
CA GLN A 93 19.03 -7.96 -7.77
C GLN A 93 18.47 -9.13 -6.97
N ASN A 94 19.21 -10.24 -6.97
CA ASN A 94 18.88 -11.43 -6.20
C ASN A 94 19.69 -11.48 -4.89
N VAL A 95 19.16 -12.19 -3.91
CA VAL A 95 19.94 -12.60 -2.72
C VAL A 95 20.72 -13.88 -3.01
N SER A 96 21.80 -14.11 -2.25
CA SER A 96 22.64 -15.31 -2.41
C SER A 96 21.99 -16.60 -1.89
N ASP A 97 21.18 -16.49 -0.83
CA ASP A 97 20.47 -17.64 -0.22
C ASP A 97 18.97 -17.33 -0.06
N PRO A 98 18.16 -17.54 -1.12
CA PRO A 98 16.71 -17.36 -1.07
C PRO A 98 16.01 -18.25 -0.03
N THR A 99 16.54 -19.46 0.22
CA THR A 99 15.94 -20.45 1.12
C THR A 99 15.94 -19.96 2.56
N SER A 100 17.02 -19.32 3.00
CA SER A 100 17.11 -18.67 4.32
C SER A 100 16.45 -17.29 4.34
N PHE A 101 16.52 -16.53 3.24
CA PHE A 101 16.05 -15.14 3.18
C PHE A 101 14.52 -15.02 3.12
N ASN A 102 13.84 -15.75 2.24
CA ASN A 102 12.40 -15.61 2.02
C ASN A 102 11.57 -15.86 3.30
N PRO A 103 11.87 -16.86 4.15
CA PRO A 103 11.18 -17.04 5.43
C PRO A 103 11.37 -15.87 6.39
N LYS A 104 12.56 -15.23 6.42
CA LYS A 104 12.82 -14.05 7.26
C LYS A 104 11.98 -12.84 6.81
N VAL A 105 11.82 -12.66 5.49
CA VAL A 105 10.90 -11.66 4.93
C VAL A 105 9.47 -11.91 5.38
N ARG A 106 8.96 -13.12 5.20
CA ARG A 106 7.59 -13.48 5.62
C ARG A 106 7.39 -13.30 7.11
N LYS A 107 8.39 -13.66 7.93
CA LYS A 107 8.34 -13.48 9.38
C LYS A 107 8.20 -12.00 9.75
N LEU A 108 9.11 -11.15 9.27
CA LEU A 108 9.08 -9.72 9.55
C LEU A 108 7.74 -9.10 9.11
N LEU A 109 7.30 -9.36 7.88
CA LEU A 109 6.07 -8.77 7.35
C LEU A 109 4.81 -9.22 8.12
N LYS A 110 4.75 -10.47 8.60
CA LYS A 110 3.63 -10.96 9.42
C LYS A 110 3.61 -10.31 10.81
N GLU A 111 4.77 -10.16 11.43
CA GLU A 111 4.89 -9.44 12.72
C GLU A 111 4.42 -8.00 12.57
N LEU A 112 4.84 -7.31 11.50
CA LEU A 112 4.37 -5.97 11.18
C LEU A 112 2.88 -5.91 10.86
N ALA A 113 2.33 -6.91 10.17
CA ALA A 113 0.91 -6.97 9.84
C ALA A 113 0.02 -7.03 11.09
N ASN A 114 0.44 -7.77 12.11
CA ASN A 114 -0.27 -7.84 13.39
C ASN A 114 -0.28 -6.50 14.11
N GLN A 115 0.86 -5.81 14.15
CA GLN A 115 0.97 -4.50 14.79
C GLN A 115 0.19 -3.43 14.01
N ALA A 116 0.27 -3.45 12.67
CA ALA A 116 -0.43 -2.50 11.82
C ALA A 116 -1.95 -2.61 11.98
N SER A 117 -2.51 -3.81 12.13
CA SER A 117 -3.97 -3.99 12.30
C SER A 117 -4.54 -3.39 13.59
N GLU A 118 -3.69 -3.14 14.59
CA GLU A 118 -4.07 -2.53 15.87
C GLU A 118 -3.70 -1.03 15.93
N ASN A 119 -2.91 -0.56 14.95
CA ASN A 119 -2.45 0.82 14.89
C ASN A 119 -3.51 1.73 14.23
N PRO A 120 -3.85 2.91 14.80
CA PRO A 120 -4.81 3.84 14.20
C PRO A 120 -4.45 4.33 12.79
N LYS A 121 -3.16 4.34 12.44
CA LYS A 121 -2.68 4.66 11.08
C LYS A 121 -2.71 3.47 10.12
N MET A 122 -2.99 2.26 10.62
CA MET A 122 -2.93 0.99 9.90
C MET A 122 -1.63 0.79 9.11
N TYR A 123 -0.52 1.17 9.74
CA TYR A 123 0.80 1.23 9.15
C TYR A 123 1.82 0.71 10.14
N MET A 124 2.78 -0.09 9.67
CA MET A 124 3.94 -0.42 10.48
C MET A 124 5.20 -0.60 9.63
N THR A 125 6.34 -0.21 10.21
CA THR A 125 7.68 -0.47 9.69
C THR A 125 8.49 -1.28 10.70
N GLY A 126 9.50 -1.98 10.21
CA GLY A 126 10.42 -2.67 11.08
C GLY A 126 11.66 -3.13 10.36
N THR A 127 12.61 -3.61 11.17
CA THR A 127 13.92 -4.02 10.71
C THR A 127 14.27 -5.36 11.32
N LEU A 128 14.88 -6.23 10.53
CA LEU A 128 15.42 -7.52 10.97
C LEU A 128 16.89 -7.62 10.56
N LYS A 129 17.78 -7.84 11.53
CA LYS A 129 19.21 -8.04 11.26
C LYS A 129 19.40 -9.35 10.50
N LEU A 130 20.00 -9.27 9.30
CA LEU A 130 20.29 -10.46 8.48
C LEU A 130 21.66 -11.06 8.85
N ASP A 131 22.65 -10.17 9.04
CA ASP A 131 24.02 -10.45 9.48
C ASP A 131 24.65 -9.15 10.06
N GLU A 132 25.97 -9.14 10.29
CA GLU A 132 26.68 -8.00 10.89
C GLU A 132 26.63 -6.70 10.07
N SER A 133 26.45 -6.78 8.75
CA SER A 133 26.48 -5.60 7.86
C SER A 133 25.16 -5.32 7.15
N ARG A 134 24.22 -6.27 7.15
CA ARG A 134 22.96 -6.16 6.42
C ARG A 134 21.74 -6.25 7.32
N ASN A 135 20.79 -5.39 7.03
CA ASN A 135 19.46 -5.39 7.61
C ASN A 135 18.41 -5.63 6.51
N LEU A 136 17.31 -6.24 6.92
CA LEU A 136 16.08 -6.31 6.14
C LEU A 136 15.11 -5.28 6.68
N TYR A 137 14.62 -4.39 5.82
CA TYR A 137 13.62 -3.39 6.15
C TYR A 137 12.26 -3.83 5.61
N GLY A 138 11.22 -3.69 6.41
CA GLY A 138 9.85 -4.05 6.06
C GLY A 138 8.88 -2.90 6.35
N LEU A 139 7.85 -2.79 5.52
CA LEU A 139 6.75 -1.83 5.66
C LEU A 139 5.46 -2.52 5.23
N VAL A 140 4.40 -2.30 6.00
CA VAL A 140 3.05 -2.74 5.67
C VAL A 140 2.07 -1.59 5.89
N GLN A 141 1.02 -1.52 5.08
CA GLN A 141 -0.02 -0.52 5.25
C GLN A 141 -1.38 -0.98 4.71
N CYS A 142 -2.46 -0.65 5.39
CA CYS A 142 -3.83 -0.79 4.90
C CYS A 142 -4.46 0.58 4.62
N THR A 143 -5.46 0.61 3.74
CA THR A 143 -6.40 1.72 3.66
C THR A 143 -7.25 1.74 4.94
N ARG A 144 -7.52 2.93 5.46
CA ARG A 144 -8.15 3.10 6.78
C ARG A 144 -9.68 3.05 6.75
N ASP A 145 -10.27 2.63 5.62
CA ASP A 145 -11.68 2.26 5.54
C ASP A 145 -11.94 0.82 6.00
N LEU A 146 -10.89 -0.01 6.12
CA LEU A 146 -11.00 -1.39 6.62
C LEU A 146 -11.12 -1.46 8.14
N SER A 147 -11.68 -2.56 8.63
CA SER A 147 -11.55 -2.95 10.04
C SER A 147 -10.13 -3.46 10.34
N GLY A 148 -9.71 -3.48 11.61
CA GLY A 148 -8.42 -4.09 12.00
C GLY A 148 -8.31 -5.56 11.58
N ILE A 149 -9.39 -6.32 11.70
CA ILE A 149 -9.48 -7.73 11.28
C ILE A 149 -9.28 -7.85 9.76
N ASP A 150 -9.96 -7.02 8.97
CA ASP A 150 -9.83 -7.03 7.51
C ASP A 150 -8.47 -6.53 7.04
N CYS A 151 -7.88 -5.55 7.73
CA CYS A 151 -6.52 -5.11 7.49
C CYS A 151 -5.53 -6.26 7.71
N ASN A 152 -5.61 -6.94 8.86
CA ASN A 152 -4.74 -8.08 9.17
C ASN A 152 -4.85 -9.18 8.11
N LYS A 153 -6.09 -9.53 7.74
CA LYS A 153 -6.38 -10.51 6.69
C LYS A 153 -5.82 -10.09 5.33
N CYS A 154 -6.03 -8.84 4.92
CA CYS A 154 -5.53 -8.31 3.66
C CYS A 154 -4.00 -8.41 3.59
N LEU A 155 -3.30 -7.99 4.65
CA LEU A 155 -1.84 -8.04 4.70
C LEU A 155 -1.31 -9.47 4.65
N HIS A 156 -1.92 -10.40 5.39
CA HIS A 156 -1.53 -11.81 5.33
C HIS A 156 -1.76 -12.43 3.95
N ASP A 157 -2.86 -12.09 3.28
CA ASP A 157 -3.12 -12.55 1.91
C ASP A 157 -2.16 -11.93 0.90
N ALA A 158 -1.79 -10.66 1.07
CA ALA A 158 -0.74 -10.03 0.27
C ALA A 158 0.61 -10.75 0.47
N ILE A 159 1.03 -11.01 1.71
CA ILE A 159 2.29 -11.69 2.04
C ILE A 159 2.36 -13.10 1.42
N LYS A 160 1.24 -13.83 1.35
CA LYS A 160 1.19 -15.14 0.67
C LYS A 160 1.56 -15.03 -0.82
N ARG A 161 1.24 -13.90 -1.47
CA ARG A 161 1.57 -13.63 -2.89
C ARG A 161 3.03 -13.27 -3.12
N GLN A 162 3.88 -13.23 -2.09
CA GLN A 162 5.32 -13.01 -2.25
C GLN A 162 5.95 -14.01 -3.22
N SER A 163 5.56 -15.29 -3.14
CA SER A 163 6.08 -16.35 -4.02
C SER A 163 5.79 -16.11 -5.50
N ASP A 164 4.77 -15.30 -5.81
CA ASP A 164 4.34 -15.04 -7.18
C ASP A 164 5.25 -14.03 -7.89
N CYS A 165 6.04 -13.25 -7.15
CA CYS A 165 6.82 -12.13 -7.72
C CYS A 165 8.27 -12.02 -7.24
N CYS A 166 8.52 -12.35 -5.97
CA CYS A 166 9.56 -11.68 -5.22
C CYS A 166 10.50 -12.65 -4.49
N ASP A 167 10.24 -13.96 -4.57
CA ASP A 167 11.13 -14.96 -3.96
C ASP A 167 12.55 -14.84 -4.52
N GLY A 168 13.52 -14.75 -3.60
CA GLY A 168 14.93 -14.56 -3.94
C GLY A 168 15.33 -13.14 -4.37
N LYS A 169 14.42 -12.17 -4.35
CA LYS A 169 14.72 -10.77 -4.66
C LYS A 169 15.16 -10.01 -3.41
N GLN A 170 16.13 -9.11 -3.56
CA GLN A 170 16.61 -8.26 -2.46
C GLN A 170 15.53 -7.31 -1.93
N GLY A 171 14.60 -6.90 -2.79
CA GLY A 171 13.44 -6.09 -2.44
C GLY A 171 12.22 -6.50 -3.25
N GLY A 172 11.04 -6.33 -2.67
CA GLY A 172 9.79 -6.76 -3.25
C GLY A 172 8.60 -6.00 -2.67
N ARG A 173 7.55 -5.84 -3.49
CA ARG A 173 6.31 -5.15 -3.16
C ARG A 173 5.13 -5.90 -3.72
N VAL A 174 4.08 -6.01 -2.90
CA VAL A 174 2.73 -6.39 -3.35
C VAL A 174 1.81 -5.24 -2.97
N MET A 175 1.17 -4.66 -3.97
CA MET A 175 0.27 -3.52 -3.81
C MET A 175 -1.12 -3.92 -4.26
N THR A 176 -2.05 -4.02 -3.31
CA THR A 176 -3.47 -4.31 -3.60
C THR A 176 -4.31 -3.03 -3.54
N GLY A 177 -5.59 -3.14 -3.85
CA GLY A 177 -6.53 -2.02 -3.69
C GLY A 177 -6.89 -1.63 -2.26
N SER A 178 -6.46 -2.39 -1.25
CA SER A 178 -6.79 -2.13 0.17
C SER A 178 -5.61 -2.25 1.14
N CYS A 179 -4.51 -2.88 0.74
CA CYS A 179 -3.30 -2.97 1.55
C CYS A 179 -2.07 -3.24 0.69
N ASN A 180 -0.90 -2.99 1.25
CA ASN A 180 0.36 -3.28 0.59
C ASN A 180 1.45 -3.66 1.59
N PHE A 181 2.48 -4.32 1.07
CA PHE A 181 3.76 -4.41 1.77
C PHE A 181 4.90 -4.06 0.83
N ARG A 182 6.02 -3.66 1.45
CA ARG A 182 7.33 -3.58 0.83
C ARG A 182 8.38 -4.14 1.76
N TYR A 183 9.36 -4.84 1.20
CA TYR A 183 10.62 -5.10 1.87
C TYR A 183 11.80 -4.74 0.96
N ASP A 184 12.94 -4.45 1.57
CA ASP A 184 14.20 -4.17 0.88
C ASP A 184 15.39 -4.34 1.84
N ILE A 185 16.60 -4.53 1.32
CA ILE A 185 17.84 -4.53 2.13
C ILE A 185 18.42 -3.12 2.32
N SER A 186 17.93 -2.14 1.55
CA SER A 186 18.21 -0.71 1.73
C SER A 186 17.05 -0.02 2.44
N THR A 187 17.32 1.07 3.16
CA THR A 187 16.26 1.89 3.78
C THR A 187 15.43 2.62 2.72
N PHE A 188 14.12 2.73 2.93
CA PHE A 188 13.19 3.37 1.99
C PHE A 188 12.03 4.12 2.65
N PHE A 189 11.98 4.15 3.97
CA PHE A 189 11.02 4.88 4.78
C PHE A 189 11.76 5.78 5.77
N HIS A 190 11.06 6.81 6.25
CA HIS A 190 11.54 7.63 7.35
C HIS A 190 11.18 6.94 8.67
N ALA A 191 12.18 6.78 9.55
CA ALA A 191 12.03 6.20 10.87
C ALA A 191 11.66 7.28 11.89
#